data_AF-A0A931XS60-F1
#
_entry.id   AF-A0A931XS60-F1
#
_cell.length_a   1.000
_cell.length_b   1.000
_cell.length_c   1.000
_cell.angle_alpha   90.00
_cell.angle_beta   90.00
_cell.angle_gamma   90.00
#
_symmetry.space_group_name_H-M   'P 1'
#
loop_
_entity.id
_entity.type
_entity.pdbx_description
1 polymer ?
#
loop_
_entity_poly.entity_id
_entity_poly.type
_entity_poly.pdbx_seq_one_letter_code
_entity_poly.pdbx_strand_id
1 'polypeptide(L)'
;AEEFRLIASLGPSGEQLTVQAEPAPGTPAEQWPAVSRRLGDALQLVLGIRVAVEMLPHGTLPRFTVGDLHAKAQRVQDLRPAPG
;
A
#
# COMPACT_ATOMS: atom_id res chain seq x y z
N ALA A 1 3.21 16.02 7.39
CA ALA A 1 2.44 14.85 7.86
C ALA A 1 2.60 13.75 6.82
N GLU A 2 2.92 12.51 7.21
CA GLU A 2 2.95 11.38 6.27
C GLU A 2 1.52 11.16 5.75
N GLU A 3 1.31 11.38 4.46
CA GLU A 3 -0.03 11.48 3.86
C GLU A 3 -0.72 10.11 3.71
N PHE A 4 0.05 9.02 3.69
CA PHE A 4 -0.44 7.64 3.59
C PHE A 4 0.67 6.63 3.93
N ARG A 5 0.27 5.43 4.38
CA ARG A 5 1.16 4.26 4.54
C ARG A 5 0.71 3.16 3.59
N LEU A 6 1.67 2.45 2.98
CA LEU A 6 1.42 1.52 1.89
C LEU A 6 2.10 0.17 2.12
N ILE A 7 1.41 -0.93 1.80
CA ILE A 7 2.00 -2.25 1.55
C ILE A 7 1.66 -2.65 0.11
N ALA A 8 2.67 -2.99 -0.68
CA ALA A 8 2.50 -3.46 -2.04
C ALA A 8 2.60 -5.00 -2.08
N SER A 9 1.61 -5.63 -2.70
CA SER A 9 1.52 -7.07 -2.86
C SER A 9 1.36 -7.43 -4.32
N LEU A 10 2.16 -8.38 -4.81
CA LEU A 10 2.03 -8.92 -6.16
C LEU A 10 1.17 -10.19 -6.12
N GLY A 11 0.10 -10.22 -6.91
CA GLY A 11 -0.82 -11.36 -6.96
C GLY A 11 -0.17 -12.67 -7.44
N PRO A 12 -0.85 -13.83 -7.26
CA PRO A 12 -0.27 -15.15 -7.55
C PRO A 12 0.17 -15.35 -9.00
N SER A 13 -0.50 -14.71 -9.96
CA SER A 13 -0.12 -14.75 -11.39
C SER A 13 0.97 -13.74 -11.77
N GLY A 14 1.36 -12.83 -10.86
CA GLY A 14 2.31 -11.76 -11.15
C GLY A 14 1.74 -10.60 -11.99
N GLU A 15 0.46 -10.65 -12.36
CA GLU A 15 -0.14 -9.72 -13.32
C GLU A 15 -0.75 -8.46 -12.67
N GLN A 16 -1.00 -8.51 -11.35
CA GLN A 16 -1.65 -7.42 -10.64
C GLN A 16 -0.86 -7.03 -9.39
N LEU A 17 -0.42 -5.77 -9.36
CA LEU A 17 0.09 -5.12 -8.16
C LEU A 17 -1.09 -4.52 -7.39
N THR A 18 -1.24 -4.93 -6.14
CA THR A 18 -2.19 -4.33 -5.19
C THR A 18 -1.43 -3.54 -4.15
N VAL A 19 -1.88 -2.32 -3.86
CA VAL A 19 -1.33 -1.47 -2.82
C VAL A 19 -2.40 -1.23 -1.78
N GLN A 20 -2.16 -1.71 -0.56
CA GLN A 20 -2.99 -1.46 0.60
C GLN A 20 -2.56 -0.15 1.25
N ALA A 21 -3.48 0.78 1.45
CA ALA A 21 -3.21 2.15 1.85
C ALA A 21 -4.05 2.60 3.05
N GLU A 22 -3.42 3.23 4.04
CA GLU A 22 -4.16 3.94 5.10
C GLU A 22 -4.28 5.43 4.77
N PRO A 23 -5.46 6.03 4.95
CA PRO A 23 -5.59 7.48 4.92
C PRO A 23 -5.04 8.08 6.23
N ALA A 24 -4.83 9.41 6.21
CA ALA A 24 -4.45 10.14 7.41
C ALA A 24 -5.50 9.97 8.53
N PRO A 25 -5.08 9.99 9.82
CA PRO A 25 -6.01 9.92 10.95
C PRO A 25 -7.13 10.98 10.81
N GLY A 26 -8.37 10.55 11.03
CA GLY A 26 -9.54 11.45 10.95
C GLY A 26 -10.07 11.73 9.55
N THR A 27 -9.50 11.14 8.49
CA THR A 27 -10.04 11.24 7.13
C THR A 27 -11.41 10.56 7.05
N PRO A 28 -12.51 11.27 6.70
CA PRO A 28 -13.84 10.68 6.55
C PRO A 28 -13.88 9.58 5.48
N ALA A 29 -14.60 8.49 5.74
CA ALA A 29 -14.69 7.33 4.85
C ALA A 29 -15.21 7.67 3.45
N GLU A 30 -16.10 8.65 3.35
CA GLU A 30 -16.62 9.21 2.09
C GLU A 30 -15.53 9.80 1.18
N GLN A 31 -14.39 10.20 1.74
CA GLN A 31 -13.26 10.76 0.97
C GLN A 31 -12.29 9.67 0.50
N TRP A 32 -12.37 8.45 1.03
CA TRP A 32 -11.42 7.38 0.71
C TRP A 32 -11.41 6.99 -0.77
N PRO A 33 -12.55 6.97 -1.50
CA PRO A 33 -12.53 6.71 -2.94
C PRO A 33 -11.70 7.75 -3.72
N ALA A 34 -11.77 9.03 -3.33
CA ALA A 34 -10.99 10.09 -3.96
C ALA A 34 -9.48 9.94 -3.65
N VAL A 35 -9.15 9.57 -2.40
CA VAL A 35 -7.77 9.28 -1.99
C VAL A 35 -7.21 8.08 -2.77
N SER A 36 -7.97 6.99 -2.84
CA SER A 36 -7.62 5.77 -3.59
C SER A 36 -7.33 6.08 -5.05
N ARG A 37 -8.23 6.83 -5.71
CA ARG A 37 -8.05 7.24 -7.11
C ARG A 37 -6.78 8.07 -7.32
N ARG A 38 -6.58 9.10 -6.50
CA ARG A 38 -5.40 9.97 -6.60
C ARG A 38 -4.10 9.20 -6.44
N LEU A 39 -4.07 8.26 -5.50
CA LEU A 39 -2.92 7.38 -5.27
C LEU A 39 -2.71 6.41 -6.45
N GLY A 40 -3.78 5.81 -6.98
CA GLY A 40 -3.73 4.96 -8.17
C GLY A 40 -3.19 5.69 -9.39
N ASP A 41 -3.68 6.89 -9.66
CA ASP A 41 -3.23 7.74 -10.78
C ASP A 41 -1.74 8.09 -10.64
N ALA A 42 -1.29 8.44 -9.43
CA ALA A 42 0.12 8.74 -9.15
C ALA A 42 1.02 7.50 -9.34
N LEU A 43 0.59 6.34 -8.85
CA LEU A 43 1.35 5.08 -9.00
C LEU A 43 1.41 4.63 -10.46
N GLN A 44 0.33 4.79 -11.22
CA GLN A 44 0.32 4.49 -12.64
C GLN A 44 1.26 5.41 -13.42
N LEU A 45 1.30 6.70 -13.10
CA LEU A 45 2.22 7.65 -13.73
C LEU A 45 3.69 7.28 -13.50
N VAL A 46 4.03 6.84 -12.28
CA VAL A 46 5.42 6.53 -11.90
C VAL A 46 5.86 5.15 -12.38
N LEU A 47 4.98 4.14 -12.30
CA LEU A 47 5.32 2.74 -12.56
C LEU A 47 4.96 2.27 -13.98
N GLY A 48 4.11 3.02 -14.69
CA GLY A 48 3.65 2.66 -16.04
C GLY A 48 2.68 1.47 -16.09
N ILE A 49 2.23 0.96 -14.94
CA ILE A 49 1.30 -0.16 -14.83
C ILE A 49 0.05 0.25 -14.05
N ARG A 50 -1.06 -0.46 -14.27
CA ARG A 50 -2.25 -0.30 -13.42
C ARG A 50 -1.99 -0.94 -12.06
N VAL A 51 -2.30 -0.20 -11.00
CA VAL A 51 -2.17 -0.66 -9.62
C VAL A 51 -3.56 -0.64 -8.98
N ALA A 52 -3.96 -1.76 -8.38
CA ALA A 52 -5.16 -1.81 -7.56
C ALA A 52 -4.87 -1.17 -6.21
N VAL A 53 -5.69 -0.22 -5.75
CA VAL A 53 -5.50 0.44 -4.46
C VAL A 53 -6.63 0.06 -3.51
N GLU A 54 -6.29 -0.60 -2.42
CA GLU A 54 -7.21 -0.98 -1.35
C GLU A 54 -7.03 -0.03 -0.17
N MET A 55 -8.08 0.69 0.21
CA MET A 55 -8.05 1.59 1.37
C MET A 55 -8.40 0.80 2.63
N LEU A 56 -7.55 0.91 3.65
CA LEU A 56 -7.74 0.30 4.96
C LEU A 56 -7.96 1.38 6.03
N PRO A 57 -8.70 1.09 7.10
CA PRO A 57 -8.80 1.98 8.25
C PRO A 57 -7.41 2.32 8.81
N HIS A 58 -7.26 3.54 9.33
CA HIS A 58 -6.03 3.97 9.96
C HIS A 58 -5.63 3.03 11.11
N GLY A 59 -4.36 2.63 11.17
CA GLY A 59 -3.83 1.73 12.20
C GLY A 59 -4.01 0.23 11.93
N THR A 60 -4.45 -0.17 10.74
CA THR A 60 -4.57 -1.57 10.30
C THR A 60 -3.23 -2.17 9.88
N LEU A 61 -2.41 -1.40 9.16
CA LEU A 61 -1.11 -1.81 8.65
C LEU A 61 -0.09 -1.90 9.80
N PRO A 62 0.76 -2.95 9.79
CA PRO A 62 1.79 -3.13 10.80
C PRO A 62 2.66 -1.88 11.01
N ARG A 63 2.87 -1.53 12.27
CA ARG A 63 3.78 -0.47 12.68
C ARG A 63 5.10 -1.10 13.09
N PHE A 64 6.16 -0.78 12.37
CA PHE A 64 7.52 -1.08 12.79
C PHE A 64 7.98 0.08 13.69
N THR A 65 8.08 -0.19 15.00
CA THR A 65 8.51 0.79 16.00
C THR A 65 10.04 0.85 16.05
N VAL A 66 10.57 2.06 16.26
CA VAL A 66 12.01 2.33 16.40
C VAL A 66 12.50 1.76 17.75
N GLY A 67 12.79 0.45 17.72
CA GLY A 67 13.49 -0.34 18.73
C GLY A 67 14.38 -1.40 18.05
N ASP A 68 13.99 -1.80 16.83
CA ASP A 68 14.80 -2.53 15.85
C ASP A 68 15.66 -1.56 15.01
N LEU A 69 16.61 -0.86 15.63
CA LEU A 69 17.44 0.22 15.04
C LEU A 69 18.20 -0.10 13.73
N HIS A 70 18.06 -1.31 13.17
CA HIS A 70 18.59 -1.72 11.87
C HIS A 70 17.57 -2.34 10.90
N ALA A 71 16.29 -2.46 11.24
CA ALA A 71 15.30 -3.07 10.35
C ALA A 71 14.54 -2.00 9.54
N LYS A 72 14.79 -1.95 8.22
CA LYS A 72 13.95 -1.17 7.28
C LYS A 72 12.52 -1.70 7.32
N ALA A 73 11.53 -0.81 7.30
CA ALA A 73 10.12 -1.21 7.24
C ALA A 73 9.87 -2.09 6.00
N GLN A 74 9.39 -3.32 6.21
CA GLN A 74 9.01 -4.22 5.13
C GLN A 74 7.64 -3.82 4.61
N ARG A 75 7.62 -3.20 3.42
CA ARG A 75 6.40 -2.68 2.76
C ARG A 75 6.07 -3.37 1.44
N VAL A 76 6.80 -4.43 1.12
CA VAL A 76 6.61 -5.22 -0.10
C VAL A 76 6.42 -6.67 0.32
N GLN A 77 5.34 -7.29 -0.13
CA GLN A 77 5.05 -8.70 0.05
C GLN A 77 4.97 -9.37 -1.31
N ASP A 78 5.83 -10.36 -1.54
CA ASP A 78 5.76 -11.20 -2.72
C ASP A 78 4.92 -12.43 -2.40
N LEU A 79 3.69 -12.47 -2.92
CA LEU A 79 2.76 -13.59 -2.68
C LEU A 79 2.80 -14.62 -3.80
N ARG A 80 3.75 -14.50 -4.74
CA ARG A 80 3.93 -15.50 -5.78
C ARG A 80 4.38 -16.83 -5.16
N PRO A 81 3.97 -17.98 -5.72
CA PRO A 81 4.53 -19.26 -5.32
C PRO A 81 6.06 -19.26 -5.55
N ALA A 82 6.80 -19.87 -4.63
CA ALA A 82 8.23 -20.06 -4.81
C ALA A 82 8.49 -20.87 -6.09
N PRO A 83 9.55 -20.54 -6.87
CA PRO A 83 9.91 -21.34 -8.03
C PRO A 83 10.25 -22.76 -7.57
N GLY A 84 9.59 -23.76 -8.17
CA GLY A 84 9.84 -25.19 -7.95
C GLY A 84 11.06 -25.71 -8.70
#